data_AF-A0A483A4B0-F1
#
_entry.id   AF-A0A483A4B0-F1
#
_cell.length_a   1.000
_cell.length_b   1.000
_cell.length_c   1.000
_cell.angle_alpha   90.00
_cell.angle_beta   90.00
_cell.angle_gamma   90.00
#
_symmetry.space_group_name_H-M   'P 1'
#
loop_
_entity.id
_entity.type
_entity.pdbx_description
1 polymer ?
#
loop_
_entity_poly.entity_id
_entity_poly.type
_entity_poly.pdbx_seq_one_letter_code
_entity_poly.pdbx_strand_id
1 'polypeptide(L)'
;MELYKFRPLGNCNDLKRIEDIITNGFYCCNFLKFNDMNEGVFSINQKNVNITLDQKEQYKICSFSGKNALNSQSMWGHYANAGMGVVIKVEVDNCTNIKNVIYSDNYNELNSIEDILTHKTTEWKYEYEYRCIVKDTNKCAIKREIGKITKIYFGTPYKPLKNCQDIEKKHIKLQKYLKLKEGLKNCIDSISCEDYDFNKIT
;
A
#
# COMPACT_ATOMS: atom_id res chain seq x y z
N MET A 1 13.75 9.40 -1.04
CA MET A 1 13.11 8.28 -1.79
C MET A 1 11.62 8.53 -1.91
N GLU A 2 10.99 8.12 -3.01
CA GLU A 2 9.53 8.21 -3.17
C GLU A 2 8.85 6.86 -2.98
N LEU A 3 7.84 6.81 -2.11
CA LEU A 3 7.02 5.63 -1.83
C LEU A 3 5.54 5.94 -2.03
N TYR A 4 4.75 4.91 -2.38
CA TYR A 4 3.36 5.05 -2.79
C TYR A 4 2.48 4.08 -2.00
N LYS A 5 1.46 4.60 -1.30
CA LYS A 5 0.52 3.79 -0.51
C LYS A 5 -0.86 3.79 -1.16
N PHE A 6 -1.28 2.65 -1.67
CA PHE A 6 -2.63 2.47 -2.24
C PHE A 6 -3.66 2.26 -1.13
N ARG A 7 -4.80 2.95 -1.25
CA ARG A 7 -5.94 2.81 -0.35
C ARG A 7 -7.27 2.85 -1.11
N PRO A 8 -8.23 1.98 -0.73
CA PRO A 8 -9.59 2.10 -1.25
C PRO A 8 -10.24 3.40 -0.73
N LEU A 9 -11.24 3.89 -1.46
CA LEU A 9 -12.11 4.99 -1.00
C LEU A 9 -13.57 4.68 -1.36
N GLY A 10 -14.11 3.58 -0.83
CA GLY A 10 -15.47 3.13 -1.15
C GLY A 10 -16.52 3.52 -0.10
N ASN A 11 -16.10 3.87 1.11
CA ASN A 11 -16.99 4.15 2.23
C ASN A 11 -16.34 5.07 3.29
N CYS A 12 -17.11 5.44 4.32
CA CYS A 12 -16.65 6.36 5.36
C CYS A 12 -15.53 5.79 6.24
N ASN A 13 -15.43 4.46 6.40
CA ASN A 13 -14.32 3.86 7.14
C ASN A 13 -13.01 3.95 6.35
N ASP A 14 -13.09 3.83 5.02
CA ASP A 14 -11.92 4.05 4.16
C ASP A 14 -11.44 5.49 4.23
N LEU A 15 -12.37 6.45 4.17
CA LEU A 15 -12.08 7.88 4.35
C LEU A 15 -11.36 8.14 5.68
N LYS A 16 -11.94 7.67 6.80
CA LYS A 16 -11.34 7.81 8.13
C LYS A 16 -9.94 7.22 8.22
N ARG A 17 -9.69 6.08 7.56
CA ARG A 17 -8.34 5.46 7.53
C ARG A 17 -7.33 6.31 6.77
N ILE A 18 -7.75 6.98 5.71
CA ILE A 18 -6.87 7.88 4.95
C ILE A 18 -6.57 9.14 5.77
N GLU A 19 -7.60 9.76 6.37
CA GLU A 19 -7.46 10.90 7.27
C GLU A 19 -6.53 10.58 8.46
N ASP A 20 -6.69 9.39 9.05
CA ASP A 20 -5.86 8.89 10.14
C ASP A 20 -4.41 8.62 9.70
N ILE A 21 -4.16 8.24 8.45
CA ILE A 21 -2.79 8.14 7.91
C ILE A 21 -2.17 9.53 7.78
N ILE A 22 -2.93 10.50 7.27
CA ILE A 22 -2.45 11.87 7.06
C ILE A 22 -2.13 12.54 8.39
N THR A 23 -2.97 12.32 9.40
CA THR A 23 -2.88 12.99 10.71
C THR A 23 -1.93 12.28 11.67
N ASN A 24 -2.03 10.95 11.77
CA ASN A 24 -1.35 10.17 12.81
C ASN A 24 -0.26 9.25 12.26
N GLY A 25 -0.01 9.29 10.95
CA GLY A 25 0.99 8.47 10.29
C GLY A 25 0.56 7.04 9.98
N PHE A 26 1.52 6.25 9.55
CA PHE A 26 1.28 4.94 8.96
C PHE A 26 1.15 3.86 10.02
N TYR A 27 0.23 2.93 9.77
CA TYR A 27 0.03 1.75 10.60
C TYR A 27 1.03 0.66 10.21
N CYS A 28 1.83 0.20 11.18
CA CYS A 28 2.80 -0.88 11.02
C CYS A 28 2.33 -2.09 11.83
N CYS A 29 2.10 -3.23 11.18
CA CYS A 29 1.60 -4.46 11.81
C CYS A 29 2.61 -5.61 11.69
N ASN A 30 2.37 -6.71 12.41
CA ASN A 30 3.14 -7.93 12.19
C ASN A 30 2.72 -8.63 10.89
N PHE A 31 3.56 -9.56 10.43
CA PHE A 31 3.38 -10.28 9.17
C PHE A 31 2.10 -11.12 9.10
N LEU A 32 1.49 -11.48 10.24
CA LEU A 32 0.21 -12.21 10.28
C LEU A 32 -0.99 -11.41 9.71
N LYS A 33 -0.79 -10.13 9.40
CA LYS A 33 -1.78 -9.26 8.74
C LYS A 33 -1.51 -9.06 7.25
N PHE A 34 -0.54 -9.77 6.69
CA PHE A 34 -0.27 -9.72 5.26
C PHE A 34 -1.41 -10.35 4.44
N ASN A 35 -1.50 -9.92 3.20
CA ASN A 35 -2.52 -10.33 2.25
C ASN A 35 -2.11 -11.55 1.41
N ASP A 36 -0.81 -11.84 1.34
CA ASP A 36 -0.28 -13.04 0.71
C ASP A 36 -0.21 -14.18 1.74
N MET A 37 -0.91 -15.27 1.47
CA MET A 37 -1.00 -16.43 2.35
C MET A 37 0.34 -17.18 2.51
N ASN A 38 1.23 -17.05 1.53
CA ASN A 38 2.54 -17.71 1.53
C ASN A 38 3.63 -16.81 2.11
N GLU A 39 3.27 -15.58 2.49
CA GLU A 39 4.24 -14.61 2.92
C GLU A 39 4.56 -14.72 4.42
N GLY A 40 5.86 -14.66 4.73
CA GLY A 40 6.32 -14.70 6.13
C GLY A 40 6.17 -16.08 6.81
N VAL A 41 6.03 -17.16 6.03
CA VAL A 41 5.87 -18.55 6.53
C VAL A 41 6.91 -18.88 7.61
N PHE A 42 6.43 -19.46 8.72
CA PHE A 42 7.18 -19.72 9.98
C PHE A 42 8.56 -20.34 9.73
N SER A 43 8.62 -21.39 8.93
CA SER A 43 9.85 -22.06 8.50
C SER A 43 9.71 -22.47 7.04
N ILE A 44 10.72 -22.13 6.24
CA ILE A 44 10.68 -22.32 4.79
C ILE A 44 11.73 -23.34 4.35
N ASN A 45 12.81 -23.52 5.12
CA ASN A 45 13.89 -24.45 4.80
C ASN A 45 14.70 -24.86 6.05
N GLN A 46 15.67 -25.75 5.87
CA GLN A 46 16.54 -26.24 6.96
C GLN A 46 17.42 -25.16 7.61
N LYS A 47 17.71 -24.05 6.91
CA LYS A 47 18.59 -22.97 7.41
C LYS A 47 17.85 -21.99 8.32
N ASN A 48 16.53 -21.92 8.25
CA ASN A 48 15.70 -21.01 9.05
C ASN A 48 14.83 -21.72 10.11
N VAL A 49 15.08 -23.01 10.40
CA VAL A 49 14.36 -23.80 11.41
C VAL A 49 14.40 -23.22 12.83
N ASN A 50 15.43 -22.41 13.14
CA ASN A 50 15.59 -21.80 14.45
C ASN A 50 14.84 -20.46 14.59
N ILE A 51 14.25 -19.94 13.51
CA ILE A 51 13.46 -18.71 13.55
C ILE A 51 12.07 -19.04 14.09
N THR A 52 11.73 -18.42 15.22
CA THR A 52 10.43 -18.60 15.88
C THR A 52 9.42 -17.53 15.46
N LEU A 53 8.14 -17.80 15.74
CA LEU A 53 7.00 -16.90 15.48
C LEU A 53 7.20 -15.63 16.29
N ASP A 54 7.48 -15.80 17.58
CA ASP A 54 7.68 -14.72 18.54
C ASP A 54 8.80 -13.77 18.08
N GLN A 55 9.89 -14.30 17.54
CA GLN A 55 10.96 -13.46 16.98
C GLN A 55 10.50 -12.67 15.76
N LYS A 56 9.65 -13.23 14.91
CA LYS A 56 9.11 -12.54 13.72
C LYS A 56 8.01 -11.53 14.06
N GLU A 57 7.19 -11.81 15.07
CA GLU A 57 6.13 -10.90 15.52
C GLU A 57 6.65 -9.60 16.16
N GLN A 58 7.92 -9.60 16.59
CA GLN A 58 8.64 -8.40 17.04
C GLN A 58 8.88 -7.40 15.89
N TYR A 59 8.65 -7.76 14.64
CA TYR A 59 8.80 -6.85 13.51
C TYR A 59 7.44 -6.23 13.15
N LYS A 60 7.41 -4.90 13.07
CA LYS A 60 6.28 -4.11 12.60
C LYS A 60 6.59 -3.55 11.23
N ILE A 61 5.65 -3.77 10.32
CA ILE A 61 5.88 -3.63 8.89
C ILE A 61 4.81 -2.72 8.32
N CYS A 62 5.23 -1.74 7.54
CA CYS A 62 4.34 -0.99 6.66
C CYS A 62 4.81 -1.11 5.22
N SER A 63 3.94 -1.68 4.39
CA SER A 63 4.18 -1.88 2.96
C SER A 63 3.87 -0.64 2.13
N PHE A 64 4.71 -0.33 1.17
CA PHE A 64 4.53 0.70 0.17
C PHE A 64 4.85 0.11 -1.20
N SER A 65 4.56 0.84 -2.25
CA SER A 65 4.98 0.51 -3.60
C SER A 65 5.97 1.55 -4.12
N GLY A 66 6.81 1.15 -5.06
CA GLY A 66 7.59 2.06 -5.88
C GLY A 66 6.73 2.74 -6.94
N LYS A 67 7.28 3.78 -7.57
CA LYS A 67 6.59 4.61 -8.58
C LYS A 67 5.95 3.81 -9.72
N ASN A 68 6.60 2.73 -10.16
CA ASN A 68 6.12 1.90 -11.27
C ASN A 68 4.76 1.24 -10.99
N ALA A 69 4.38 1.05 -9.72
CA ALA A 69 3.09 0.50 -9.33
C ALA A 69 1.91 1.40 -9.73
N LEU A 70 2.12 2.70 -9.94
CA LEU A 70 1.07 3.60 -10.44
C LEU A 70 0.54 3.15 -11.81
N ASN A 71 1.40 2.54 -12.64
CA ASN A 71 1.02 2.04 -13.96
C ASN A 71 0.43 0.62 -13.91
N SER A 72 0.34 0.00 -12.73
CA SER A 72 -0.18 -1.36 -12.57
C SER A 72 -1.69 -1.34 -12.35
N GLN A 73 -2.45 -1.77 -13.36
CA GLN A 73 -3.90 -1.94 -13.23
C GLN A 73 -4.26 -2.89 -12.09
N SER A 74 -3.45 -3.94 -11.85
CA SER A 74 -3.62 -4.86 -10.72
C SER A 74 -3.51 -4.18 -9.37
N MET A 75 -2.59 -3.21 -9.21
CA MET A 75 -2.47 -2.44 -7.96
C MET A 75 -3.72 -1.63 -7.66
N TRP A 76 -4.23 -0.93 -8.68
CA TRP A 76 -5.45 -0.16 -8.54
C TRP A 76 -6.70 -1.03 -8.35
N GLY A 77 -6.72 -2.20 -9.00
CA GLY A 77 -7.72 -3.24 -8.84
C GLY A 77 -7.81 -3.74 -7.40
N HIS A 78 -6.70 -4.26 -6.89
CA HIS A 78 -6.64 -4.94 -5.59
C HIS A 78 -6.63 -3.97 -4.41
N TYR A 79 -5.89 -2.86 -4.50
CA TYR A 79 -5.61 -2.01 -3.34
C TYR A 79 -6.27 -0.64 -3.37
N ALA A 80 -6.89 -0.26 -4.48
CA ALA A 80 -7.58 1.03 -4.64
C ALA A 80 -9.02 0.88 -5.15
N ASN A 81 -9.72 -0.17 -4.71
CA ASN A 81 -11.16 -0.36 -4.97
C ASN A 81 -11.52 -0.26 -6.47
N ALA A 82 -10.87 -1.08 -7.29
CA ALA A 82 -11.05 -1.07 -8.75
C ALA A 82 -10.82 0.31 -9.38
N GLY A 83 -9.79 1.02 -8.92
CA GLY A 83 -9.45 2.37 -9.37
C GLY A 83 -10.28 3.50 -8.72
N MET A 84 -11.30 3.20 -7.92
CA MET A 84 -12.06 4.18 -7.12
C MET A 84 -11.44 4.33 -5.72
N GLY A 85 -10.16 4.71 -5.70
CA GLY A 85 -9.36 4.86 -4.49
C GLY A 85 -8.35 5.99 -4.61
N VAL A 86 -7.35 5.95 -3.73
CA VAL A 86 -6.27 6.93 -3.68
C VAL A 86 -4.90 6.27 -3.63
N VAL A 87 -3.88 7.03 -4.04
CA VAL A 87 -2.48 6.71 -3.79
C VAL A 87 -1.83 7.86 -3.04
N ILE A 88 -1.32 7.59 -1.85
CA ILE A 88 -0.62 8.55 -1.00
C ILE A 88 0.87 8.48 -1.34
N LYS A 89 1.42 9.56 -1.92
CA LYS A 89 2.85 9.71 -2.19
C LYS A 89 3.56 10.21 -0.94
N VAL A 90 4.63 9.52 -0.56
CA VAL A 90 5.47 9.81 0.61
C VAL A 90 6.91 10.04 0.16
N GLU A 91 7.50 11.12 0.64
CA GLU A 91 8.92 11.41 0.49
C GLU A 91 9.64 11.03 1.78
N VAL A 92 10.57 10.09 1.65
CA VAL A 92 11.33 9.50 2.77
C VAL A 92 12.79 9.92 2.65
N ASP A 93 13.28 10.63 3.66
CA ASP A 93 14.68 11.09 3.72
C ASP A 93 15.60 10.00 4.28
N ASN A 94 15.16 9.31 5.35
CA ASN A 94 15.93 8.23 5.97
C ASN A 94 15.42 6.86 5.53
N CYS A 95 16.19 6.18 4.68
CA CYS A 95 15.84 4.87 4.15
C CYS A 95 16.38 3.68 4.95
N THR A 96 16.98 3.87 6.14
CA THR A 96 17.65 2.79 6.90
C THR A 96 16.74 1.59 7.18
N ASN A 97 15.47 1.85 7.47
CA ASN A 97 14.46 0.83 7.76
C ASN A 97 13.61 0.45 6.54
N ILE A 98 13.90 1.01 5.36
CA ILE A 98 13.16 0.74 4.13
C ILE A 98 13.88 -0.34 3.34
N LYS A 99 13.20 -1.44 3.08
CA LYS A 99 13.72 -2.61 2.36
C LYS A 99 12.90 -2.86 1.11
N ASN A 100 13.56 -3.17 0.00
CA ASN A 100 12.89 -3.59 -1.22
C ASN A 100 12.48 -5.07 -1.07
N VAL A 101 11.29 -5.43 -1.54
CA VAL A 101 10.86 -6.82 -1.59
C VAL A 101 11.51 -7.52 -2.77
N ILE A 102 12.09 -8.69 -2.51
CA ILE A 102 12.68 -9.58 -3.49
C ILE A 102 11.60 -10.55 -3.96
N TYR A 103 11.40 -10.61 -5.28
CA TYR A 103 10.42 -11.49 -5.90
C TYR A 103 11.11 -12.71 -6.50
N SER A 104 10.83 -13.89 -5.95
CA SER A 104 11.39 -15.16 -6.40
C SER A 104 10.52 -16.31 -5.89
N ASP A 105 10.46 -17.39 -6.65
CA ASP A 105 9.78 -18.63 -6.24
C ASP A 105 10.76 -19.63 -5.58
N ASN A 106 12.04 -19.23 -5.45
CA ASN A 106 13.07 -20.00 -4.79
C ASN A 106 13.31 -19.50 -3.36
N TYR A 107 12.98 -20.36 -2.40
CA TYR A 107 13.08 -20.07 -0.97
C TYR A 107 14.30 -20.66 -0.26
N ASN A 108 15.20 -21.33 -0.98
CA ASN A 108 16.30 -22.11 -0.38
C ASN A 108 17.40 -21.26 0.29
N GLU A 109 17.38 -19.95 0.07
CA GLU A 109 18.41 -19.01 0.52
C GLU A 109 17.93 -18.03 1.60
N LEU A 110 16.68 -18.14 2.07
CA LEU A 110 16.13 -17.27 3.11
C LEU A 110 16.65 -17.69 4.49
N ASN A 111 17.65 -16.97 5.00
CA ASN A 111 18.39 -17.35 6.21
C ASN A 111 18.11 -16.42 7.40
N SER A 112 17.63 -15.21 7.18
CA SER A 112 17.30 -14.25 8.23
C SER A 112 15.81 -13.92 8.28
N ILE A 113 15.36 -13.35 9.40
CA ILE A 113 13.99 -12.84 9.54
C ILE A 113 13.72 -11.76 8.51
N GLU A 114 14.70 -10.89 8.26
CA GLU A 114 14.57 -9.84 7.26
C GLU A 114 14.37 -10.41 5.86
N ASP A 115 15.19 -11.40 5.45
CA ASP A 115 15.04 -12.08 4.16
C ASP A 115 13.62 -12.63 3.99
N ILE A 116 13.11 -13.33 5.01
CA ILE A 116 11.77 -13.92 5.03
C ILE A 116 10.69 -12.83 4.92
N LEU A 117 10.85 -11.71 5.64
CA LEU A 117 9.92 -10.59 5.64
C LEU A 117 10.09 -9.65 4.45
N THR A 118 11.03 -9.91 3.55
CA THR A 118 11.22 -9.14 2.31
C THR A 118 11.20 -10.06 1.08
N HIS A 119 10.54 -11.22 1.17
CA HIS A 119 10.42 -12.15 0.05
C HIS A 119 8.96 -12.40 -0.30
N LYS A 120 8.68 -12.41 -1.61
CA LYS A 120 7.38 -12.78 -2.18
C LYS A 120 7.56 -13.63 -3.42
N THR A 121 6.55 -14.43 -3.74
CA THR A 121 6.49 -15.12 -5.04
C THR A 121 6.41 -14.14 -6.20
N THR A 122 6.79 -14.60 -7.38
CA THR A 122 6.88 -13.76 -8.58
C THR A 122 5.53 -13.25 -9.06
N GLU A 123 4.40 -13.90 -8.72
CA GLU A 123 3.08 -13.40 -9.07
C GLU A 123 2.77 -12.02 -8.46
N TRP A 124 3.39 -11.64 -7.34
CA TRP A 124 3.18 -10.34 -6.69
C TRP A 124 4.13 -9.24 -7.18
N LYS A 125 4.98 -9.52 -8.17
CA LYS A 125 6.00 -8.57 -8.66
C LYS A 125 5.42 -7.24 -9.15
N TYR A 126 4.15 -7.23 -9.57
CA TYR A 126 3.44 -6.03 -10.00
C TYR A 126 3.24 -4.98 -8.89
N GLU A 127 3.49 -5.34 -7.62
CA GLU A 127 3.36 -4.44 -6.48
C GLU A 127 4.54 -3.48 -6.31
N TYR A 128 5.71 -3.83 -6.86
CA TYR A 128 6.96 -3.08 -6.69
C TYR A 128 7.20 -2.70 -5.22
N GLU A 129 7.01 -3.65 -4.31
CA GLU A 129 6.83 -3.39 -2.89
C GLU A 129 8.13 -2.98 -2.19
N TYR A 130 8.00 -1.99 -1.30
CA TYR A 130 8.99 -1.62 -0.30
C TYR A 130 8.36 -1.76 1.07
N ARG A 131 9.17 -2.09 2.08
CA ARG A 131 8.73 -2.27 3.45
C ARG A 131 9.51 -1.39 4.39
N CYS A 132 8.80 -0.58 5.18
CA CYS A 132 9.36 -0.04 6.40
C CYS A 132 9.27 -1.13 7.47
N ILE A 133 10.42 -1.62 7.93
CA ILE A 133 10.54 -2.70 8.90
C ILE A 133 11.19 -2.15 10.15
N VAL A 134 10.49 -2.21 11.28
CA VAL A 134 11.00 -1.78 12.58
C VAL A 134 10.80 -2.87 13.62
N LYS A 135 11.75 -3.01 14.54
CA LYS A 135 11.62 -3.92 15.67
C LYS A 135 10.89 -3.19 16.81
N ASP A 136 9.81 -3.78 17.28
CA ASP A 136 8.98 -3.25 18.38
C ASP A 136 8.31 -4.42 19.10
N THR A 137 8.49 -4.48 20.42
CA THR A 137 7.96 -5.57 21.26
C THR A 137 6.48 -5.42 21.59
N ASN A 138 5.83 -4.34 21.17
CA ASN A 138 4.39 -4.19 21.32
C ASN A 138 3.67 -5.32 20.57
N LYS A 139 2.71 -5.99 21.22
CA LYS A 139 1.91 -7.03 20.56
C LYS A 139 0.98 -6.45 19.50
N CYS A 140 0.49 -5.24 19.75
CA CYS A 140 -0.35 -4.50 18.83
C CYS A 140 0.47 -3.84 17.73
N ALA A 141 -0.21 -3.47 16.66
CA ALA A 141 0.38 -2.61 15.65
C ALA A 141 0.65 -1.20 16.21
N ILE A 142 1.57 -0.51 15.56
CA ILE A 142 2.04 0.80 15.97
C ILE A 142 1.82 1.84 14.88
N LYS A 143 1.81 3.11 15.28
CA LYS A 143 1.82 4.25 14.37
C LYS A 143 3.23 4.80 14.23
N ARG A 144 3.64 5.09 13.00
CA ARG A 144 4.94 5.67 12.68
C ARG A 144 4.80 6.72 11.59
N GLU A 145 5.46 7.85 11.80
CA GLU A 145 5.81 8.73 10.69
C GLU A 145 6.96 8.08 9.92
N ILE A 146 6.74 7.83 8.63
CA ILE A 146 7.72 7.15 7.76
C ILE A 146 8.39 8.15 6.81
N GLY A 147 7.69 9.23 6.50
CA GLY A 147 8.16 10.32 5.67
C GLY A 147 7.04 11.34 5.48
N LYS A 148 7.35 12.40 4.73
CA LYS A 148 6.42 13.48 4.46
C LYS A 148 5.44 13.08 3.36
N ILE A 149 4.15 13.16 3.63
CA ILE A 149 3.12 13.00 2.59
C ILE A 149 3.11 14.28 1.74
N THR A 150 3.38 14.16 0.44
CA THR A 150 3.50 15.32 -0.46
C THR A 150 2.42 15.39 -1.53
N LYS A 151 1.81 14.25 -1.87
CA LYS A 151 0.75 14.20 -2.88
C LYS A 151 -0.25 13.08 -2.63
N ILE A 152 -1.51 13.31 -3.01
CA ILE A 152 -2.54 12.27 -3.11
C ILE A 152 -3.05 12.21 -4.55
N TYR A 153 -2.92 11.04 -5.16
CA TYR A 153 -3.51 10.74 -6.46
C TYR A 153 -4.90 10.13 -6.26
N PHE A 154 -5.88 10.59 -7.03
CA PHE A 154 -7.26 10.09 -7.03
C PHE A 154 -7.54 9.37 -8.34
N GLY A 155 -7.85 8.07 -8.29
CA GLY A 155 -8.12 7.32 -9.50
C GLY A 155 -9.40 7.79 -10.24
N THR A 156 -9.32 7.85 -11.56
CA THR A 156 -10.43 8.26 -12.44
C THR A 156 -10.72 7.19 -13.51
N PRO A 157 -11.16 5.97 -13.11
CA PRO A 157 -11.18 4.79 -13.99
C PRO A 157 -12.01 4.95 -15.27
N TYR A 158 -13.04 5.80 -15.24
CA TYR A 158 -13.96 5.98 -16.37
C TYR A 158 -13.86 7.34 -17.05
N LYS A 159 -13.06 8.28 -16.52
CA LYS A 159 -12.96 9.66 -17.03
C LYS A 159 -12.51 9.73 -18.50
N PRO A 160 -11.59 8.87 -18.98
CA PRO A 160 -11.22 8.85 -20.40
C PRO A 160 -12.30 8.34 -21.36
N LEU A 161 -13.41 7.77 -20.87
CA LEU A 161 -14.44 7.17 -21.73
C LEU A 161 -15.42 8.24 -22.25
N LYS A 162 -15.84 8.11 -23.51
CA LYS A 162 -16.82 9.02 -24.14
C LYS A 162 -18.16 9.08 -23.40
N ASN A 163 -18.57 7.98 -22.79
CA ASN A 163 -19.82 7.85 -22.04
C ASN A 163 -19.62 8.01 -20.52
N CYS A 164 -18.55 8.68 -20.06
CA CYS A 164 -18.24 8.83 -18.63
C CYS A 164 -19.41 9.42 -17.82
N GLN A 165 -20.11 10.42 -18.37
CA GLN A 165 -21.27 11.04 -17.71
C GLN A 165 -22.42 10.06 -17.48
N ASP A 166 -22.67 9.15 -18.42
CA ASP A 166 -23.72 8.12 -18.27
C ASP A 166 -23.32 7.06 -17.25
N ILE A 167 -22.04 6.70 -17.22
CA ILE A 167 -21.48 5.79 -16.20
C ILE A 167 -21.64 6.44 -14.82
N GLU A 168 -21.24 7.70 -14.66
CA GLU A 168 -21.37 8.44 -13.40
C GLU A 168 -22.82 8.52 -12.92
N LYS A 169 -23.79 8.69 -13.82
CA LYS A 169 -25.23 8.70 -13.46
C LYS A 169 -25.76 7.35 -13.01
N LYS A 170 -25.25 6.23 -13.53
CA LYS A 170 -25.78 4.87 -13.28
C LYS A 170 -24.97 4.08 -12.24
N HIS A 171 -23.70 4.40 -12.04
CA HIS A 171 -22.78 3.62 -11.23
C HIS A 171 -22.75 4.12 -9.78
N ILE A 172 -23.63 3.57 -8.93
CA ILE A 172 -23.81 3.99 -7.52
C ILE A 172 -22.51 4.03 -6.72
N LYS A 173 -21.63 3.04 -6.89
CA LYS A 173 -20.34 3.00 -6.18
C LYS A 173 -19.41 4.15 -6.59
N LEU A 174 -19.50 4.58 -7.85
CA LEU A 174 -18.68 5.68 -8.38
C LEU A 174 -19.18 7.01 -7.84
N GLN A 175 -20.50 7.23 -7.82
CA GLN A 175 -21.10 8.41 -7.22
C GLN A 175 -20.70 8.55 -5.75
N LYS A 176 -20.71 7.45 -5.00
CA LYS A 176 -20.26 7.43 -3.60
C LYS A 176 -18.77 7.78 -3.49
N TYR A 177 -17.92 7.17 -4.31
CA TYR A 177 -16.49 7.51 -4.38
C TYR A 177 -16.27 9.01 -4.66
N LEU A 178 -16.96 9.58 -5.66
CA LEU A 178 -16.83 10.99 -6.03
C LEU A 178 -17.19 11.93 -4.88
N LYS A 179 -18.25 11.63 -4.13
CA LYS A 179 -18.61 12.39 -2.91
C LYS A 179 -17.53 12.30 -1.83
N LEU A 180 -16.97 11.11 -1.60
CA LEU A 180 -15.89 10.91 -0.61
C LEU A 180 -14.58 11.58 -1.05
N LYS A 181 -14.27 11.55 -2.35
CA LYS A 181 -13.12 12.23 -2.96
C LYS A 181 -13.19 13.72 -2.71
N GLU A 182 -14.35 14.33 -2.94
CA GLU A 182 -14.53 15.77 -2.71
C GLU A 182 -14.43 16.12 -1.23
N GLY A 183 -15.05 15.32 -0.36
CA GLY A 183 -14.90 15.47 1.09
C GLY A 183 -13.43 15.42 1.53
N LEU A 184 -12.66 14.45 1.01
CA LEU A 184 -11.24 14.33 1.34
C LEU A 184 -10.41 15.52 0.84
N LYS A 185 -10.66 16.01 -0.38
CA LYS A 185 -9.97 17.19 -0.94
C LYS A 185 -10.20 18.43 -0.06
N ASN A 186 -11.42 18.60 0.45
CA ASN A 186 -11.78 19.73 1.31
C ASN A 186 -11.18 19.66 2.72
N CYS A 187 -10.70 18.48 3.14
CA CYS A 187 -10.09 18.30 4.46
C CYS A 187 -8.56 18.42 4.45
N ILE A 188 -7.94 18.62 3.29
CA ILE A 188 -6.48 18.54 3.14
C ILE A 188 -5.93 19.79 2.43
N ASP A 189 -5.51 20.78 3.21
CA ASP A 189 -5.06 22.06 2.68
C ASP A 189 -3.57 22.10 2.27
N SER A 190 -2.73 21.23 2.84
CA SER A 190 -1.26 21.29 2.70
C SER A 190 -0.65 20.24 1.79
N ILE A 191 -1.46 19.33 1.23
CA ILE A 191 -0.99 18.22 0.39
C ILE A 191 -1.54 18.39 -1.02
N SER A 192 -0.66 18.29 -2.02
CA SER A 192 -1.09 18.40 -3.41
C SER A 192 -2.03 17.25 -3.80
N CYS A 193 -3.08 17.55 -4.55
CA CYS A 193 -4.07 16.57 -5.00
C CYS A 193 -4.10 16.52 -6.53
N GLU A 194 -4.08 15.32 -7.11
CA GLU A 194 -4.07 15.12 -8.56
C GLU A 194 -5.01 13.99 -8.97
N ASP A 195 -5.72 14.15 -10.08
CA ASP A 195 -6.49 13.06 -10.69
C ASP A 195 -5.56 12.14 -11.47
N TYR A 196 -5.70 10.81 -11.32
CA TYR A 196 -4.89 9.82 -12.01
C TYR A 196 -5.68 9.11 -13.09
N ASP A 197 -5.40 9.50 -14.34
CA ASP A 197 -6.04 8.94 -15.52
C ASP A 197 -5.33 7.66 -15.98
N PHE A 198 -6.05 6.55 -15.92
CA PHE A 198 -5.56 5.19 -16.21
C PHE A 198 -5.17 4.93 -17.66
N ASN A 199 -5.70 5.75 -18.57
CA ASN A 199 -5.55 5.59 -20.01
C ASN A 199 -5.30 6.97 -20.60
N LYS A 200 -4.10 7.53 -20.38
CA LYS A 200 -3.63 8.61 -21.25
C LYS A 200 -3.47 7.97 -22.63
N ILE A 201 -4.53 8.03 -23.43
CA ILE A 201 -4.48 7.71 -24.85
C ILE A 201 -3.53 8.74 -25.44
N THR A 202 -2.26 8.36 -25.60
CA THR A 202 -1.29 9.07 -26.43
C THR A 202 -1.66 8.92 -27.88
#